data_AF-A0A9Q3H301-F1
#
_entry.id   AF-A0A9Q3H301-F1
#
_cell.length_a   1.000
_cell.length_b   1.000
_cell.length_c   1.000
_cell.angle_alpha   90.00
_cell.angle_beta   90.00
_cell.angle_gamma   90.00
#
_symmetry.space_group_name_H-M   'P 1'
#
loop_
_entity.id
_entity.type
_entity.pdbx_description
1 polymer ?
#
loop_
_entity_poly.entity_id
_entity_poly.type
_entity_poly.pdbx_seq_one_letter_code
_entity_poly.pdbx_strand_id
1 'polypeptide(L)'
;MLEKGWNPRLLAETLRKDLIDIHPTAFSFKIILDKVKHHEKSMKGTIEYEKGEWDKSHEVPDLKVGDLVLVSTLNLNNIKGPKKLKDSYIGPFFIVALHGTNEVQVECSGEFENKNPTFPVRLIKTYQPADKEFFP
;
A
#
# COMPACT_ATOMS: atom_id res chain seq x y z
N MET A 1 65.84 -6.33 37.00
CA MET A 1 66.39 -7.10 35.87
C MET A 1 65.65 -6.64 34.63
N LEU A 2 66.34 -5.90 33.76
CA LEU A 2 65.80 -5.31 32.53
C LEU A 2 65.90 -6.39 31.43
N GLU A 3 64.78 -6.77 30.82
CA GLU A 3 64.74 -7.79 29.76
C GLU A 3 65.61 -7.35 28.57
N LYS A 4 66.79 -7.96 28.45
CA LYS A 4 67.71 -7.80 27.31
C LYS A 4 67.05 -8.42 26.09
N GLY A 5 66.56 -7.60 25.16
CA GLY A 5 66.07 -8.08 23.87
C GLY A 5 65.20 -7.10 23.07
N TRP A 6 64.81 -5.96 23.64
CA TRP A 6 63.94 -5.02 22.93
C TRP A 6 64.72 -4.16 21.93
N ASN A 7 64.46 -4.36 20.63
CA ASN A 7 65.01 -3.52 19.57
C ASN A 7 64.04 -2.35 19.30
N PRO A 8 64.36 -1.12 19.73
CA PRO A 8 63.45 0.03 19.65
C PRO A 8 63.19 0.53 18.22
N ARG A 9 63.88 -0.03 17.21
CA ARG A 9 63.68 0.27 15.78
C ARG A 9 62.70 -0.68 15.09
N LEU A 10 62.23 -1.71 15.77
CA LEU A 10 61.27 -2.66 15.22
C LEU A 10 59.88 -1.99 15.29
N LEU A 11 59.29 -1.66 14.14
CA LEU A 11 57.94 -1.11 14.07
C LEU A 11 57.00 -2.09 14.77
N ALA A 12 56.33 -1.66 15.84
CA ALA A 12 55.41 -2.48 16.63
C ALA A 12 54.31 -3.13 15.76
N GLU A 13 54.06 -2.60 14.56
CA GLU A 13 53.17 -3.13 13.53
C GLU A 13 53.58 -4.53 13.03
N THR A 14 54.87 -4.88 13.05
CA THR A 14 55.37 -6.19 12.61
C THR A 14 55.08 -7.35 13.58
N LEU A 15 54.59 -7.06 14.79
CA LEU A 15 54.18 -8.08 15.77
C LEU A 15 52.74 -8.57 15.55
N ARG A 16 51.98 -7.98 14.61
CA ARG A 16 50.58 -8.35 14.33
C ARG A 16 50.41 -9.12 13.02
N LYS A 17 51.25 -10.11 12.76
CA LYS A 17 51.19 -10.91 11.51
C LYS A 17 49.95 -11.83 11.42
N ASP A 18 49.25 -12.02 12.53
CA ASP A 18 48.08 -12.90 12.61
C ASP A 18 46.74 -12.16 12.47
N LEU A 19 46.75 -10.82 12.34
CA LEU A 19 45.55 -10.06 12.05
C LEU A 19 45.40 -9.92 10.54
N ILE A 20 44.32 -10.49 10.00
CA ILE A 20 43.91 -10.27 8.62
C ILE A 20 43.52 -8.79 8.52
N ASP A 21 44.43 -7.94 8.02
CA ASP A 21 44.15 -6.54 7.72
C ASP A 21 43.21 -6.49 6.52
N ILE A 22 41.91 -6.51 6.80
CA ILE A 22 40.88 -6.31 5.79
C ILE A 22 41.02 -4.87 5.30
N HIS A 23 41.31 -4.69 4.02
CA HIS A 23 41.41 -3.38 3.40
C HIS A 23 40.14 -2.55 3.72
N PRO A 24 40.26 -1.27 4.16
CA PRO A 24 39.14 -0.48 4.67
C PRO A 24 37.96 -0.44 3.70
N THR A 25 38.22 -0.43 2.38
CA THR A 25 37.19 -0.50 1.34
C THR A 25 36.37 -1.80 1.37
N ALA A 26 36.99 -2.95 1.62
CA ALA A 26 36.27 -4.23 1.72
C ALA A 26 35.36 -4.27 2.95
N PHE A 27 35.77 -3.64 4.06
CA PHE A 27 34.94 -3.46 5.24
C PHE A 27 33.72 -2.55 4.96
N SER A 28 33.93 -1.44 4.24
CA SER A 28 32.83 -0.56 3.80
C SER A 28 31.82 -1.31 2.92
N PHE A 29 32.30 -2.12 1.97
CA PHE A 29 31.43 -2.94 1.12
C PHE A 29 30.61 -3.96 1.92
N LYS A 30 31.22 -4.62 2.91
CA LYS A 30 30.49 -5.53 3.79
C LYS A 30 29.34 -4.83 4.51
N ILE A 31 29.60 -3.65 5.10
CA ILE A 31 28.56 -2.86 5.78
C ILE A 31 27.40 -2.53 4.83
N ILE A 32 27.71 -2.12 3.60
CA ILE A 32 26.70 -1.79 2.61
C ILE A 32 25.87 -3.03 2.25
N LEU A 33 26.52 -4.17 2.00
CA LEU A 33 25.82 -5.42 1.70
C LEU A 33 24.94 -5.91 2.85
N ASP A 34 25.41 -5.80 4.09
CA ASP A 34 24.65 -6.18 5.27
C ASP A 34 23.43 -5.28 5.46
N LYS A 35 23.57 -3.97 5.19
CA LYS A 35 22.44 -3.02 5.17
C LYS A 35 21.44 -3.37 4.07
N VAL A 36 21.89 -3.62 2.84
CA VAL A 36 21.01 -3.99 1.72
C VAL A 36 20.22 -5.27 2.06
N LYS A 37 20.88 -6.30 2.56
CA LYS A 37 20.22 -7.54 3.00
C LYS A 37 19.20 -7.30 4.10
N HIS A 38 19.49 -6.40 5.04
CA HIS A 38 18.55 -6.04 6.09
C HIS A 38 17.34 -5.30 5.53
N HIS A 39 17.55 -4.32 4.64
CA HIS A 39 16.47 -3.61 3.96
C HIS A 39 15.59 -4.55 3.15
N GLU A 40 16.16 -5.47 2.39
CA GLU A 40 15.40 -6.47 1.63
C GLU A 40 14.52 -7.33 2.54
N LYS A 41 15.04 -7.77 3.70
CA LYS A 41 14.27 -8.54 4.68
C LYS A 41 13.14 -7.70 5.29
N SER A 42 13.42 -6.46 5.67
CA SER A 42 12.41 -5.55 6.21
C SER A 42 11.30 -5.28 5.20
N MET A 43 11.65 -5.00 3.93
CA MET A 43 10.68 -4.79 2.86
C MET A 43 9.80 -6.02 2.65
N LYS A 44 10.39 -7.23 2.60
CA LYS A 44 9.63 -8.47 2.48
C LYS A 44 8.65 -8.66 3.65
N GLY A 45 9.12 -8.45 4.87
CA GLY A 45 8.28 -8.54 6.07
C GLY A 45 7.13 -7.51 6.06
N THR A 46 7.38 -6.28 5.60
CA THR A 46 6.34 -5.26 5.47
C THR A 46 5.29 -5.66 4.41
N ILE A 47 5.72 -6.11 3.22
CA ILE A 47 4.80 -6.55 2.16
C ILE A 47 3.95 -7.73 2.62
N GLU A 48 4.55 -8.72 3.28
CA GLU A 48 3.85 -9.88 3.81
C GLU A 48 2.84 -9.50 4.90
N TYR A 49 3.21 -8.56 5.79
CA TYR A 49 2.32 -8.05 6.81
C TYR A 49 1.13 -7.28 6.22
N GLU A 50 1.39 -6.36 5.30
CA GLU A 50 0.35 -5.58 4.61
C GLU A 50 -0.62 -6.49 3.85
N LYS A 51 -0.09 -7.49 3.15
CA LYS A 51 -0.90 -8.50 2.47
C LYS A 51 -1.76 -9.28 3.47
N GLY A 52 -1.17 -9.73 4.58
CA GLY A 52 -1.90 -10.46 5.62
C GLY A 52 -3.01 -9.65 6.26
N GLU A 53 -2.79 -8.36 6.54
CA GLU A 53 -3.83 -7.47 7.08
C GLU A 53 -4.92 -7.18 6.05
N TRP A 54 -4.55 -6.98 4.78
CA TRP A 54 -5.48 -6.79 3.69
C TRP A 54 -6.39 -8.01 3.51
N ASP A 55 -5.82 -9.21 3.40
CA ASP A 55 -6.56 -10.46 3.19
C ASP A 55 -7.51 -10.76 4.38
N LYS A 56 -7.19 -10.31 5.60
CA LYS A 56 -8.08 -10.45 6.78
C LYS A 56 -9.26 -9.49 6.77
N SER A 57 -9.04 -8.24 6.35
CA SER A 57 -10.04 -7.18 6.46
C SER A 57 -10.87 -7.02 5.19
N HIS A 58 -10.38 -7.53 4.05
CA HIS A 58 -11.01 -7.28 2.76
C HIS A 58 -12.01 -8.38 2.41
N GLU A 59 -13.29 -8.06 2.53
CA GLU A 59 -14.36 -8.87 1.95
C GLU A 59 -14.66 -8.37 0.54
N VAL A 60 -14.69 -9.29 -0.42
CA VAL A 60 -15.08 -9.00 -1.80
C VAL A 60 -16.61 -8.94 -1.86
N PRO A 61 -17.22 -7.79 -2.18
CA PRO A 61 -18.67 -7.71 -2.35
C PRO A 61 -19.12 -8.50 -3.58
N ASP A 62 -20.17 -9.32 -3.41
CA ASP A 62 -20.84 -10.02 -4.51
C ASP A 62 -21.68 -9.04 -5.33
N LEU A 63 -21.04 -8.34 -6.28
CA LEU A 63 -21.71 -7.45 -7.23
C LEU A 63 -21.94 -8.17 -8.54
N LYS A 64 -23.13 -7.99 -9.14
CA LYS A 64 -23.47 -8.52 -10.46
C LYS A 64 -23.79 -7.40 -11.45
N VAL A 65 -23.57 -7.70 -12.72
CA VAL A 65 -24.00 -6.83 -13.82
C VAL A 65 -25.53 -6.71 -13.79
N GLY A 66 -26.03 -5.48 -13.83
CA GLY A 66 -27.45 -5.15 -13.70
C GLY A 66 -27.90 -4.78 -12.29
N ASP A 67 -27.07 -4.95 -11.25
CA ASP A 67 -27.43 -4.52 -9.90
C ASP A 67 -27.47 -2.99 -9.78
N LEU A 68 -28.37 -2.50 -8.93
CA LEU A 68 -28.44 -1.09 -8.56
C LEU A 68 -27.47 -0.79 -7.42
N VAL A 69 -26.63 0.23 -7.62
CA VAL A 69 -25.63 0.64 -6.66
C VAL A 69 -25.56 2.14 -6.47
N LEU A 70 -25.07 2.52 -5.30
CA LEU A 70 -24.74 3.89 -4.92
C LEU A 70 -23.23 4.08 -4.99
N VAL A 71 -22.79 5.20 -5.56
CA VAL A 71 -21.37 5.57 -5.70
C VAL A 71 -21.01 6.64 -4.69
N SER A 72 -19.87 6.49 -4.03
CA SER A 72 -19.40 7.45 -3.02
C SER A 72 -18.93 8.77 -3.63
N THR A 73 -19.26 9.88 -2.97
CA THR A 73 -18.85 11.24 -3.36
C THR A 73 -17.51 11.68 -2.77
N LEU A 74 -16.78 10.78 -2.10
CA LEU A 74 -15.51 11.09 -1.44
C LEU A 74 -14.48 11.70 -2.41
N ASN A 75 -14.38 11.14 -3.61
CA ASN A 75 -13.42 11.56 -4.65
C ASN A 75 -14.04 12.45 -5.72
N LEU A 76 -15.32 12.82 -5.57
CA LEU A 76 -16.06 13.63 -6.54
C LEU A 76 -16.04 15.10 -6.10
N ASN A 77 -14.96 15.80 -6.43
CA ASN A 77 -14.78 17.22 -6.05
C ASN A 77 -15.64 18.19 -6.86
N ASN A 78 -16.09 17.77 -8.06
CA ASN A 78 -16.89 18.60 -8.97
C ASN A 78 -18.40 18.47 -8.74
N ILE A 79 -18.83 18.12 -7.52
CA ILE A 79 -20.26 18.12 -7.16
C ILE A 79 -20.61 19.49 -6.59
N LYS A 80 -21.69 20.09 -7.08
CA LYS A 80 -22.13 21.42 -6.68
C LYS A 80 -22.62 21.40 -5.22
N GLY A 81 -22.08 22.28 -4.38
CA GLY A 81 -22.57 22.50 -3.01
C GLY A 81 -21.47 22.48 -1.93
N PRO A 82 -21.80 22.91 -0.70
CA PRO A 82 -20.85 22.91 0.41
C PRO A 82 -20.58 21.49 0.90
N LYS A 83 -19.30 21.17 1.19
CA LYS A 83 -18.81 19.83 1.59
C LYS A 83 -19.58 19.17 2.75
N LYS A 84 -20.26 19.94 3.60
CA LYS A 84 -21.03 19.44 4.76
C LYS A 84 -22.47 19.04 4.42
N LEU A 85 -23.05 19.61 3.37
CA LEU A 85 -24.43 19.31 2.93
C LEU A 85 -24.47 18.37 1.73
N LYS A 86 -23.31 17.94 1.22
CA LYS A 86 -23.26 16.99 0.11
C LYS A 86 -23.61 15.59 0.62
N ASP A 87 -24.43 14.88 -0.15
CA ASP A 87 -24.68 13.48 0.10
C ASP A 87 -23.37 12.70 -0.01
N SER A 88 -23.15 11.77 0.91
CA SER A 88 -21.95 10.92 0.92
C SER A 88 -21.97 9.88 -0.21
N TYR A 89 -23.15 9.60 -0.76
CA TYR A 89 -23.40 8.66 -1.83
C TYR A 89 -24.41 9.24 -2.82
N ILE A 90 -24.26 8.89 -4.09
CA ILE A 90 -25.11 9.31 -5.21
C ILE A 90 -25.59 8.08 -5.98
N GLY A 91 -26.73 8.20 -6.65
CA GLY A 91 -27.36 7.10 -7.38
C GLY A 91 -28.78 6.83 -6.86
N PRO A 92 -29.47 5.82 -7.39
CA PRO A 92 -28.89 4.55 -7.82
C PRO A 92 -28.48 4.50 -9.31
N PHE A 93 -27.38 3.80 -9.59
CA PHE A 93 -26.86 3.54 -10.93
C PHE A 93 -26.81 2.04 -11.22
N PHE A 94 -26.91 1.66 -12.49
CA PHE A 94 -26.77 0.27 -12.91
C PHE A 94 -25.31 -0.10 -13.14
N ILE A 95 -24.92 -1.30 -12.70
CA ILE A 95 -23.64 -1.89 -13.08
C ILE A 95 -23.73 -2.39 -14.53
N VAL A 96 -22.86 -1.86 -15.40
CA VAL A 96 -22.76 -2.25 -16.81
C VAL A 96 -21.74 -3.37 -17.01
N ALA A 97 -20.61 -3.30 -16.32
CA ALA A 97 -19.54 -4.28 -16.44
C ALA A 97 -18.71 -4.37 -15.14
N LEU A 98 -18.10 -5.53 -14.93
CA LEU A 98 -17.16 -5.78 -13.83
C LEU A 98 -15.77 -5.96 -14.43
N HIS A 99 -14.83 -5.12 -14.03
CA HIS A 99 -13.43 -5.16 -14.47
C HIS A 99 -12.61 -5.85 -13.38
N GLY A 100 -12.50 -7.17 -13.50
CA GLY A 100 -11.85 -8.00 -12.48
C GLY A 100 -12.61 -7.98 -11.14
N THR A 101 -11.88 -8.10 -10.03
CA THR A 101 -12.45 -8.20 -8.68
C THR A 101 -12.64 -6.84 -8.00
N ASN A 102 -11.91 -5.81 -8.45
CA ASN A 102 -11.76 -4.56 -7.71
C ASN A 102 -12.40 -3.35 -8.36
N GLU A 103 -12.81 -3.44 -9.62
CA GLU A 103 -13.32 -2.31 -10.39
C GLU A 103 -14.65 -2.64 -11.06
N VAL A 104 -15.54 -1.65 -11.07
CA VAL A 104 -16.90 -1.77 -11.59
C VAL A 104 -17.18 -0.58 -12.47
N GLN A 105 -17.75 -0.83 -13.63
CA GLN A 105 -18.24 0.19 -14.52
C GLN A 105 -19.74 0.38 -14.30
N VAL A 106 -20.13 1.61 -13.99
CA VAL A 106 -21.54 1.98 -13.77
C VAL A 106 -21.99 2.96 -14.84
N GLU A 107 -23.28 2.90 -15.15
CA GLU A 107 -23.92 3.88 -16.02
C GLU A 107 -24.30 5.12 -15.21
N CYS A 108 -23.46 6.15 -15.27
CA CYS A 108 -23.75 7.45 -14.68
C CYS A 108 -24.67 8.26 -15.61
N SER A 109 -25.79 8.75 -15.09
CA SER A 109 -26.74 9.61 -15.81
C SER A 109 -26.74 11.05 -15.28
N GLY A 110 -27.19 12.00 -16.11
CA GLY A 110 -27.38 13.40 -15.73
C GLY A 110 -26.07 14.14 -15.47
N GLU A 111 -25.94 14.77 -14.29
CA GLU A 111 -24.77 15.59 -13.91
C GLU A 111 -23.45 14.79 -13.79
N PHE A 112 -23.52 13.46 -13.92
CA PHE A 112 -22.41 12.54 -13.75
C PHE A 112 -21.96 11.86 -15.06
N GLU A 113 -22.62 12.12 -16.18
CA GLU A 113 -22.29 11.50 -17.49
C GLU A 113 -20.86 11.80 -17.95
N ASN A 114 -20.34 12.99 -17.64
CA ASN A 114 -18.99 13.41 -18.02
C ASN A 114 -17.90 12.94 -17.04
N LYS A 115 -18.25 12.10 -16.05
CA LYS A 115 -17.28 11.55 -15.09
C LYS A 115 -16.84 10.17 -15.53
N ASN A 116 -15.67 9.74 -15.03
CA ASN A 116 -15.20 8.38 -15.27
C ASN A 116 -16.24 7.38 -14.73
N PRO A 117 -16.80 6.50 -15.57
CA PRO A 117 -17.82 5.53 -15.18
C PRO A 117 -17.24 4.33 -14.41
N THR A 118 -15.91 4.18 -14.36
CA THR A 118 -15.25 3.09 -13.64
C THR A 118 -14.89 3.52 -12.23
N PHE A 119 -15.39 2.78 -11.25
CA PHE A 119 -15.15 3.01 -9.83
C PHE A 119 -14.59 1.76 -9.16
N PRO A 120 -13.68 1.91 -8.19
CA PRO A 120 -13.26 0.80 -7.36
C PRO A 120 -14.42 0.35 -6.46
N VAL A 121 -14.53 -0.96 -6.23
CA VAL A 121 -15.59 -1.60 -5.45
C VAL A 121 -15.74 -1.01 -4.04
N ARG A 122 -14.63 -0.55 -3.43
CA ARG A 122 -14.64 0.12 -2.12
C ARG A 122 -15.50 1.39 -2.07
N LEU A 123 -15.72 2.05 -3.20
CA LEU A 123 -16.53 3.27 -3.30
C LEU A 123 -17.99 2.97 -3.67
N ILE A 124 -18.37 1.70 -3.76
CA ILE A 124 -19.68 1.26 -4.17
C ILE A 124 -20.42 0.67 -2.98
N LYS A 125 -21.70 1.01 -2.87
CA LYS A 125 -22.61 0.43 -1.89
C LYS A 125 -23.83 -0.14 -2.62
N THR A 126 -24.25 -1.34 -2.27
CA THR A 126 -25.48 -1.93 -2.81
C THR A 126 -26.69 -1.07 -2.45
N TYR A 127 -27.53 -0.77 -3.43
CA TYR A 127 -28.76 -0.03 -3.21
C TYR A 127 -29.82 -0.95 -2.62
N GLN A 128 -30.37 -0.57 -1.47
CA GLN A 128 -31.53 -1.23 -0.88
C GLN A 128 -32.73 -0.30 -1.04
N PRO A 129 -33.82 -0.75 -1.70
CA PRO A 129 -35.03 0.05 -1.80
C PRO A 129 -35.61 0.26 -0.39
N ALA A 130 -36.22 1.43 -0.16
CA ALA A 130 -36.94 1.68 1.08
C ALA A 130 -38.16 0.75 1.16
N ASP A 131 -38.39 0.17 2.34
CA ASP A 131 -39.58 -0.63 2.60
C ASP A 131 -40.82 0.25 2.49
N LYS A 132 -41.59 0.03 1.41
CA LYS A 132 -42.81 0.78 1.09
C LYS A 132 -43.88 0.68 2.18
N GLU A 133 -43.79 -0.32 3.06
CA GLU A 133 -44.70 -0.50 4.18
C GLU A 133 -44.44 0.48 5.32
N PHE A 134 -43.17 0.83 5.58
CA PHE A 134 -42.79 1.71 6.68
C PHE A 134 -42.60 3.18 6.26
N PHE A 135 -42.29 3.41 4.99
CA PHE A 135 -42.09 4.74 4.41
C PHE A 135 -42.88 4.89 3.09
N PRO A 136 -44.23 4.99 3.18
CA PRO A 136 -45.09 5.26 2.03
C PRO A 136 -44.90 6.67 1.45
#